data_AF-A0A922AGZ3-F1
#
_entry.id   AF-A0A922AGZ3-F1
#
_cell.length_a   1.000
_cell.length_b   1.000
_cell.length_c   1.000
_cell.angle_alpha   90.00
_cell.angle_beta   90.00
_cell.angle_gamma   90.00
#
_symmetry.space_group_name_H-M   'P 1'
#
loop_
_entity.id
_entity.type
_entity.pdbx_description
1 polymer ?
#
loop_
_entity_poly.entity_id
_entity_poly.type
_entity_poly.pdbx_seq_one_letter_code
_entity_poly.pdbx_strand_id
1 'polypeptide(L)'
;MALDPATFETLTPSRFIAFTFPHPSQPDSLLRVAVLDAPIQPADAPRVAAMFVPEHRESDWIFSTESGHLQLVLGSSGISRLILIGNWPINGHCSPIIYHRAINHDSNGLEVSLKPLLLALSPKSLFENGIPEIPILSYEDNVICRVVVERCVGSFAGEMLVEDVEIESGSDVGECVKREFRRRLRFKRMPNLVQTEIRLVPWAGTDSGRLGIGEVEFRPDIEVLVHPYLAPMVASISLISSCIEERNQNGFRPKALCVGVGGGALLAFLKTQLGFDVVGVEADAEVLRVARQYFGLDDTESIQLIVGDATNVMEKIAYNANGHNLGYLGVHEAENGSYLRDGNDLNNKFDIIMVDLDSSDANDGTISPPLEFVQNHALLAAKMLLCDFGILAINVIAPSRSFYEKLIDEFREVFHELYEIDVGNEENFVLVATKSPTISCISNCENSFLNRLRLVTLGAYMDSIRKI
;
A
#
# COMPACT_ATOMS: atom_id res chain seq x y z
N MET A 1 -5.84 32.27 15.87
CA MET A 1 -4.51 32.86 16.16
C MET A 1 -4.37 34.10 15.30
N ALA A 2 -4.00 35.26 15.85
CA ALA A 2 -3.71 36.42 15.02
C ALA A 2 -2.32 36.22 14.39
N LEU A 3 -2.24 36.11 13.07
CA LEU A 3 -0.98 36.02 12.33
C LEU A 3 -0.37 37.42 12.21
N ASP A 4 0.92 37.55 12.53
CA ASP A 4 1.68 38.77 12.28
C ASP A 4 1.80 38.98 10.75
N PRO A 5 1.38 40.12 10.18
CA PRO A 5 1.55 40.42 8.76
C PRO A 5 2.99 40.25 8.25
N ALA A 6 4.00 40.46 9.12
CA ALA A 6 5.41 40.31 8.74
C ALA A 6 5.83 38.84 8.52
N THR A 7 5.02 37.87 8.97
CA THR A 7 5.37 36.43 8.97
C THR A 7 5.82 35.94 7.59
N PHE A 8 5.13 36.37 6.53
CA PHE A 8 5.35 35.86 5.17
C PHE A 8 6.31 36.72 4.33
N GLU A 9 6.85 37.80 4.89
CA GLU A 9 7.69 38.74 4.14
C GLU A 9 9.04 38.16 3.71
N THR A 10 9.55 37.16 4.44
CA THR A 10 10.80 36.45 4.12
C THR A 10 10.53 34.97 3.86
N LEU A 11 11.50 34.27 3.27
CA LEU A 11 11.50 32.81 3.15
C LEU A 11 12.26 32.20 4.34
N THR A 12 11.73 31.12 4.91
CA THR A 12 12.39 30.36 5.97
C THR A 12 12.36 28.89 5.60
N PRO A 13 13.52 28.22 5.43
CA PRO A 13 13.56 26.81 5.03
C PRO A 13 12.63 25.92 5.87
N SER A 14 11.83 25.09 5.19
CA SER A 14 10.89 24.15 5.79
C SER A 14 9.82 24.78 6.69
N ARG A 15 9.56 26.09 6.58
CA ARG A 15 8.49 26.70 7.37
C ARG A 15 7.13 26.25 6.84
N PHE A 16 6.33 25.67 7.72
CA PHE A 16 4.95 25.30 7.47
C PHE A 16 3.99 26.08 8.39
N ILE A 17 3.03 26.79 7.80
CA ILE A 17 1.98 27.51 8.54
C ILE A 17 0.63 27.23 7.90
N ALA A 18 -0.34 26.75 8.68
CA ALA A 18 -1.71 26.56 8.24
C ALA A 18 -2.70 27.38 9.08
N PHE A 19 -3.69 27.98 8.43
CA PHE A 19 -4.72 28.80 9.07
C PHE A 19 -6.03 28.78 8.27
N THR A 20 -7.11 29.32 8.85
CA THR A 20 -8.40 29.45 8.19
C THR A 20 -8.61 30.85 7.61
N PHE A 21 -9.26 30.94 6.46
CA PHE A 21 -9.61 32.20 5.81
C PHE A 21 -11.09 32.19 5.39
N PRO A 22 -11.85 33.30 5.49
CA PRO A 22 -13.25 33.34 5.06
C PRO A 22 -13.40 33.00 3.57
N HIS A 23 -14.36 32.15 3.21
CA HIS A 23 -14.59 31.84 1.80
C HIS A 23 -15.22 33.06 1.09
N PRO A 24 -14.64 33.57 -0.01
CA PRO A 24 -15.06 34.83 -0.63
C PRO A 24 -16.48 34.79 -1.18
N SER A 25 -16.93 33.61 -1.63
CA SER A 25 -18.27 33.42 -2.22
C SER A 25 -19.26 32.66 -1.31
N GLN A 26 -18.85 32.23 -0.11
CA GLN A 26 -19.67 31.38 0.78
C GLN A 26 -19.54 31.90 2.23
N PRO A 27 -20.48 32.72 2.71
CA PRO A 27 -20.34 33.47 3.97
C PRO A 27 -20.13 32.60 5.22
N ASP A 28 -20.71 31.40 5.21
CA ASP A 28 -20.67 30.46 6.34
C ASP A 28 -19.57 29.40 6.21
N SER A 29 -18.74 29.48 5.17
CA SER A 29 -17.67 28.52 4.89
C SER A 29 -16.30 29.14 5.15
N LEU A 30 -15.38 28.30 5.63
CA LEU A 30 -13.98 28.64 5.79
C LEU A 30 -13.14 27.87 4.78
N LEU A 31 -12.10 28.53 4.27
CA LEU A 31 -11.01 27.92 3.54
C LEU A 31 -9.89 27.57 4.51
N ARG A 32 -9.23 26.43 4.30
CA ARG A 32 -7.90 26.14 4.85
C ARG A 32 -6.85 26.72 3.90
N VAL A 33 -5.94 27.51 4.44
CA VAL A 33 -4.77 28.05 3.74
C VAL A 33 -3.53 27.49 4.41
N ALA A 34 -2.67 26.84 3.65
CA ALA A 34 -1.38 26.35 4.11
C ALA A 34 -0.26 26.94 3.28
N VAL A 35 0.78 27.43 3.94
CA VAL A 35 1.95 28.02 3.32
C VAL A 35 3.17 27.19 3.72
N LEU A 36 3.86 26.65 2.71
CA LEU A 36 5.08 25.89 2.89
C LEU A 36 6.23 26.54 2.13
N ASP A 37 7.33 26.82 2.82
CA ASP A 37 8.59 27.23 2.22
C ASP A 37 9.47 25.99 1.93
N ALA A 38 10.05 25.92 0.73
CA ALA A 38 10.89 24.80 0.33
C ALA A 38 12.11 24.62 1.27
N PRO A 39 12.53 23.37 1.55
CA PRO A 39 13.70 23.10 2.40
C PRO A 39 14.99 23.61 1.76
N ILE A 40 15.09 23.54 0.43
CA ILE A 40 16.21 24.03 -0.35
C ILE A 40 15.70 25.20 -1.18
N GLN A 41 16.30 26.37 -0.97
CA GLN A 41 15.97 27.56 -1.72
C GLN A 41 16.76 27.55 -3.04
N PRO A 42 16.11 27.81 -4.20
CA PRO A 42 16.81 27.89 -5.47
C PRO A 42 17.83 29.03 -5.47
N ALA A 43 18.89 28.88 -6.27
CA ALA A 43 19.94 29.90 -6.40
C ALA A 43 19.45 31.16 -7.16
N ASP A 44 18.40 31.00 -7.96
CA ASP A 44 17.75 32.07 -8.71
C ASP A 44 16.75 32.86 -7.83
N ALA A 45 16.10 33.86 -8.43
CA ALA A 45 15.02 34.59 -7.79
C ALA A 45 13.91 33.64 -7.28
N PRO A 46 13.36 33.87 -6.08
CA PRO A 46 12.38 32.96 -5.50
C PRO A 46 11.11 32.91 -6.34
N ARG A 47 10.47 31.74 -6.42
CA ARG A 47 9.17 31.57 -7.10
C ARG A 47 8.12 31.13 -6.11
N VAL A 48 6.96 31.80 -6.12
CA VAL A 48 5.77 31.39 -5.37
C VAL A 48 4.80 30.76 -6.33
N ALA A 49 4.14 29.69 -5.91
CA ALA A 49 3.01 29.13 -6.61
C ALA A 49 1.86 28.89 -5.64
N ALA A 50 0.63 28.89 -6.17
CA ALA A 50 -0.55 28.50 -5.42
C ALA A 50 -1.17 27.23 -6.02
N MET A 51 -1.89 26.47 -5.21
CA MET A 51 -2.63 25.30 -5.67
C MET A 51 -3.97 25.26 -4.96
N PHE A 52 -5.04 25.05 -5.72
CA PHE A 52 -6.37 24.82 -5.19
C PHE A 52 -6.58 23.32 -5.01
N VAL A 53 -6.92 22.92 -3.79
CA VAL A 53 -7.23 21.53 -3.48
C VAL A 53 -8.54 21.15 -4.19
N PRO A 54 -8.58 20.04 -4.95
CA PRO A 54 -9.82 19.58 -5.54
C PRO A 54 -10.88 19.34 -4.45
N GLU A 55 -12.12 19.74 -4.73
CA GLU A 55 -13.23 19.53 -3.79
C GLU A 55 -13.32 18.06 -3.39
N HIS A 56 -13.58 17.81 -2.11
CA HIS A 56 -13.65 16.47 -1.51
C HIS A 56 -12.33 15.71 -1.41
N ARG A 57 -11.20 16.32 -1.79
CA ARG A 57 -9.84 15.78 -1.56
C ARG A 57 -9.10 16.49 -0.43
N GLU A 58 -9.73 17.41 0.30
CA GLU A 58 -9.08 18.22 1.35
C GLU A 58 -8.55 17.39 2.52
N SER A 59 -9.07 16.17 2.69
CA SER A 59 -8.59 15.22 3.70
C SER A 59 -7.52 14.25 3.19
N ASP A 60 -7.17 14.29 1.90
CA ASP A 60 -6.10 13.46 1.36
C ASP A 60 -4.78 13.90 1.97
N TRP A 61 -3.87 12.96 2.24
CA TRP A 61 -2.59 13.30 2.89
C TRP A 61 -1.79 14.35 2.14
N ILE A 62 -1.76 14.24 0.81
CA ILE A 62 -1.02 15.15 -0.07
C ILE A 62 -1.49 16.60 0.09
N PHE A 63 -2.74 16.83 0.51
CA PHE A 63 -3.34 18.14 0.69
C PHE A 63 -3.58 18.54 2.16
N SER A 64 -3.56 17.60 3.10
CA SER A 64 -3.90 17.86 4.51
C SER A 64 -2.68 17.94 5.44
N THR A 65 -1.54 17.36 5.06
CA THR A 65 -0.35 17.25 5.93
C THR A 65 0.83 18.07 5.44
N GLU A 66 1.72 18.44 6.36
CA GLU A 66 2.98 19.12 6.03
C GLU A 66 3.85 18.29 5.08
N SER A 67 4.03 17.00 5.37
CA SER A 67 4.82 16.08 4.54
C SER A 67 4.23 15.92 3.12
N GLY A 68 2.90 15.93 2.98
CA GLY A 68 2.24 15.95 1.68
C GLY A 68 2.51 17.22 0.88
N HIS A 69 2.50 18.37 1.56
CA HIS A 69 2.81 19.65 0.92
C HIS A 69 4.28 19.70 0.51
N LEU A 70 5.17 19.10 1.31
CA LEU A 70 6.57 18.95 0.97
C LEU A 70 6.75 18.13 -0.31
N GLN A 71 6.01 17.03 -0.47
CA GLN A 71 6.04 16.26 -1.70
C GLN A 71 5.55 17.07 -2.92
N LEU A 72 4.49 17.88 -2.77
CA LEU A 72 4.03 18.78 -3.84
C LEU A 72 5.09 19.82 -4.23
N VAL A 73 5.76 20.43 -3.25
CA VAL A 73 6.84 21.40 -3.47
C VAL A 73 8.04 20.75 -4.16
N LEU A 74 8.50 19.58 -3.68
CA LEU A 74 9.65 18.89 -4.24
C LEU A 74 9.38 18.34 -5.65
N GLY A 75 8.14 17.96 -5.95
CA GLY A 75 7.71 17.60 -7.31
C GLY A 75 7.58 18.80 -8.27
N SER A 76 7.60 20.03 -7.75
CA SER A 76 7.44 21.26 -8.53
C SER A 76 8.76 22.00 -8.69
N SER A 77 9.39 21.86 -9.86
CA SER A 77 10.72 22.43 -10.14
C SER A 77 10.79 23.95 -9.92
N GLY A 78 11.65 24.36 -9.00
CA GLY A 78 12.03 25.76 -8.75
C GLY A 78 11.04 26.56 -7.92
N ILE A 79 10.10 25.93 -7.21
CA ILE A 79 9.19 26.62 -6.30
C ILE A 79 9.84 26.83 -4.92
N SER A 80 9.90 28.07 -4.47
CA SER A 80 10.44 28.48 -3.16
C SER A 80 9.38 28.47 -2.06
N ARG A 81 8.11 28.74 -2.44
CA ARG A 81 6.95 28.72 -1.55
C ARG A 81 5.72 28.21 -2.29
N LEU A 82 5.02 27.26 -1.67
CA LEU A 82 3.72 26.79 -2.10
C LEU A 82 2.63 27.30 -1.16
N ILE A 83 1.57 27.84 -1.73
CA ILE A 83 0.34 28.24 -1.02
C ILE A 83 -0.77 27.28 -1.44
N LEU A 84 -1.18 26.39 -0.54
CA LEU A 84 -2.27 25.46 -0.77
C LEU A 84 -3.57 25.99 -0.17
N ILE A 85 -4.65 26.02 -0.95
CA ILE A 85 -5.95 26.52 -0.54
C ILE A 85 -7.02 25.46 -0.83
N GLY A 86 -7.77 25.04 0.19
CA GLY A 86 -8.89 24.12 0.04
C GLY A 86 -10.02 24.48 0.99
N ASN A 87 -11.17 23.81 0.88
CA ASN A 87 -12.23 23.97 1.86
C ASN A 87 -11.76 23.48 3.24
N TRP A 88 -12.29 24.08 4.31
CA TRP A 88 -12.09 23.55 5.65
C TRP A 88 -12.80 22.20 5.74
N PRO A 89 -12.11 21.10 6.11
CA PRO A 89 -12.73 19.79 6.17
C PRO A 89 -13.83 19.76 7.24
N ILE A 90 -15.07 19.56 6.80
CA ILE A 90 -16.22 19.39 7.68
C ILE A 90 -16.26 17.92 8.12
N ASN A 91 -15.78 17.64 9.32
CA ASN A 91 -15.98 16.34 9.97
C ASN A 91 -17.47 16.20 10.34
N GLY A 92 -18.27 15.48 9.54
CA GLY A 92 -19.65 15.18 9.94
C GLY A 92 -20.66 14.78 8.87
N HIS A 93 -20.30 14.67 7.58
CA HIS A 93 -21.30 14.30 6.57
C HIS A 93 -21.65 12.80 6.63
N CYS A 94 -22.93 12.51 6.80
CA CYS A 94 -23.54 11.17 6.86
C CYS A 94 -23.87 10.59 5.47
N SER A 95 -23.30 11.14 4.39
CA SER A 95 -23.51 10.65 3.02
C SER A 95 -22.16 10.32 2.39
N PRO A 96 -22.08 9.31 1.49
CA PRO A 96 -20.83 8.98 0.82
C PRO A 96 -20.34 10.21 0.06
N ILE A 97 -19.17 10.70 0.45
CA ILE A 97 -18.51 11.80 -0.24
C ILE A 97 -17.96 11.21 -1.53
N ILE A 98 -18.54 11.61 -2.66
CA ILE A 98 -18.10 11.21 -4.00
C ILE A 98 -17.24 12.33 -4.57
N TYR A 99 -16.00 12.01 -4.86
CA TYR A 99 -15.12 12.87 -5.64
C TYR A 99 -15.24 12.49 -7.11
N HIS A 100 -15.36 13.50 -7.98
CA HIS A 100 -15.17 13.36 -9.42
C HIS A 100 -14.11 14.35 -9.89
N ARG A 101 -13.17 13.88 -10.71
CA ARG A 101 -12.20 14.74 -11.38
C ARG A 101 -12.97 15.73 -12.27
N ALA A 102 -12.69 17.02 -12.09
CA ALA A 102 -13.31 18.06 -12.90
C ALA A 102 -12.81 17.95 -14.36
N ILE A 103 -13.72 17.97 -15.32
CA ILE A 103 -13.40 17.94 -16.76
C ILE A 103 -12.98 19.33 -17.27
N ASN A 104 -13.45 20.39 -16.61
CA ASN A 104 -13.08 21.78 -16.88
C ASN A 104 -12.89 22.52 -15.54
N HIS A 105 -11.70 23.10 -15.32
CA HIS A 105 -11.45 23.96 -14.17
C HIS A 105 -12.08 25.35 -14.42
N ASP A 106 -13.36 25.52 -14.08
CA ASP A 106 -14.01 26.85 -13.98
C ASP A 106 -13.55 27.60 -12.69
N SER A 107 -12.24 27.58 -12.41
CA SER A 107 -11.66 28.15 -11.18
C SER A 107 -11.41 29.66 -11.25
N ASN A 108 -11.67 30.29 -12.41
CA ASN A 108 -11.34 31.70 -12.66
C ASN A 108 -11.95 32.66 -11.64
N GLY A 109 -13.15 32.37 -11.09
CA GLY A 109 -13.80 33.26 -10.12
C GLY A 109 -13.14 33.26 -8.73
N LEU A 110 -12.70 32.10 -8.26
CA LEU A 110 -12.05 31.95 -6.95
C LEU A 110 -10.61 32.47 -6.99
N GLU A 111 -9.89 32.18 -8.08
CA GLU A 111 -8.53 32.69 -8.32
C GLU A 111 -8.49 34.23 -8.27
N VAL A 112 -9.40 34.89 -9.00
CA VAL A 112 -9.49 36.36 -9.01
C VAL A 112 -9.78 36.91 -7.61
N SER A 113 -10.70 36.27 -6.87
CA SER A 113 -11.12 36.72 -5.54
C SER A 113 -10.02 36.55 -4.48
N LEU A 114 -9.18 35.52 -4.60
CA LEU A 114 -8.11 35.21 -3.65
C LEU A 114 -6.75 35.79 -4.04
N LYS A 115 -6.63 36.41 -5.22
CA LYS A 115 -5.39 37.08 -5.65
C LYS A 115 -4.79 38.04 -4.61
N PRO A 116 -5.57 38.89 -3.90
CA PRO A 116 -5.01 39.73 -2.84
C PRO A 116 -4.38 38.94 -1.69
N LEU A 117 -4.98 37.80 -1.32
CA LEU A 117 -4.44 36.90 -0.30
C LEU A 117 -3.13 36.26 -0.77
N LEU A 118 -3.09 35.75 -2.01
CA LEU A 118 -1.87 35.14 -2.58
C LEU A 118 -0.69 36.14 -2.60
N LEU A 119 -0.96 37.40 -2.96
CA LEU A 119 0.04 38.47 -2.93
C LEU A 119 0.49 38.78 -1.50
N ALA A 120 -0.42 38.83 -0.53
CA ALA A 120 -0.08 39.07 0.88
C ALA A 120 0.75 37.93 1.50
N LEU A 121 0.64 36.71 0.97
CA LEU A 121 1.42 35.54 1.40
C LEU A 121 2.75 35.38 0.65
N SER A 122 3.08 36.28 -0.27
CA SER A 122 4.34 36.25 -1.04
C SER A 122 5.47 37.02 -0.33
N PRO A 123 6.73 36.56 -0.41
CA PRO A 123 7.87 37.29 0.16
C PRO A 123 8.06 38.65 -0.50
N LYS A 124 8.58 39.63 0.28
CA LYS A 124 8.81 41.00 -0.18
C LYS A 124 9.76 41.08 -1.38
N SER A 125 10.75 40.20 -1.45
CA SER A 125 11.73 40.16 -2.55
C SER A 125 11.11 39.91 -3.93
N LEU A 126 9.91 39.31 -4.01
CA LEU A 126 9.21 39.14 -5.29
C LEU A 126 8.66 40.44 -5.87
N PHE A 127 8.53 41.49 -5.06
CA PHE A 127 7.93 42.76 -5.45
C PHE A 127 8.93 43.78 -5.98
N GLU A 128 10.23 43.46 -5.99
CA GLU A 128 11.29 44.37 -6.44
C GLU A 128 11.11 44.82 -7.90
N ASN A 129 10.52 43.96 -8.73
CA ASN A 129 10.28 44.21 -10.16
C ASN A 129 8.80 44.44 -10.50
N GLY A 130 7.96 44.78 -9.51
CA GLY A 130 6.52 45.02 -9.69
C GLY A 130 5.65 43.93 -9.06
N ILE A 131 4.38 43.84 -9.50
CA ILE A 131 3.44 42.85 -8.97
C ILE A 131 3.78 41.48 -9.58
N PRO A 132 4.15 40.46 -8.79
CA PRO A 132 4.49 39.15 -9.31
C PRO A 132 3.26 38.43 -9.86
N GLU A 133 3.48 37.60 -10.87
CA GLU A 133 2.52 36.59 -11.28
C GLU A 133 2.70 35.34 -10.39
N ILE A 134 1.59 34.81 -9.88
CA ILE A 134 1.58 33.62 -9.03
C ILE A 134 0.93 32.50 -9.84
N PRO A 135 1.72 31.58 -10.43
CA PRO A 135 1.16 30.45 -11.17
C PRO A 135 0.28 29.59 -10.26
N ILE A 136 -0.86 29.16 -10.80
CA ILE A 136 -1.73 28.17 -10.18
C ILE A 136 -1.32 26.79 -10.70
N LEU A 137 -0.83 25.94 -9.80
CA LEU A 137 -0.49 24.55 -10.10
C LEU A 137 -1.73 23.68 -9.97
N SER A 138 -1.85 22.68 -10.84
CA SER A 138 -2.78 21.57 -10.69
C SER A 138 -2.03 20.33 -10.19
N TYR A 139 -2.74 19.48 -9.46
CA TYR A 139 -2.32 18.13 -9.14
C TYR A 139 -3.31 17.17 -9.79
N GLU A 140 -2.83 16.37 -10.74
CA GLU A 140 -3.62 15.34 -11.39
C GLU A 140 -2.94 13.99 -11.15
N ASP A 141 -3.63 13.10 -10.44
CA ASP A 141 -3.32 11.69 -10.39
C ASP A 141 -4.22 10.92 -11.35
N ASN A 142 -4.04 9.61 -11.45
CA ASN A 142 -4.84 8.76 -12.32
C ASN A 142 -6.27 8.51 -11.80
N VAL A 143 -6.72 9.14 -10.70
CA VAL A 143 -8.05 8.94 -10.12
C VAL A 143 -9.09 9.83 -10.82
N ILE A 144 -10.09 9.20 -11.41
CA ILE A 144 -11.25 9.84 -12.05
C ILE A 144 -12.38 10.04 -11.04
N CYS A 145 -12.67 9.01 -10.25
CA CYS A 145 -13.74 9.03 -9.26
C CYS A 145 -13.28 8.34 -7.99
N ARG A 146 -13.75 8.80 -6.82
CA ARG A 146 -13.55 8.12 -5.54
C ARG A 146 -14.81 8.16 -4.70
N VAL A 147 -15.17 7.02 -4.13
CA VAL A 147 -16.25 6.88 -3.16
C VAL A 147 -15.74 6.25 -1.87
N VAL A 148 -16.00 6.90 -0.75
CA VAL A 148 -15.73 6.30 0.57
C VAL A 148 -16.80 5.25 0.87
N VAL A 149 -16.37 4.00 1.05
CA VAL A 149 -17.23 2.85 1.35
C VAL A 149 -17.43 2.72 2.87
N GLU A 150 -16.34 2.76 3.64
CA GLU A 150 -16.40 2.68 5.10
C GLU A 150 -15.22 3.43 5.75
N ARG A 151 -15.48 3.99 6.93
CA ARG A 151 -14.45 4.43 7.89
C ARG A 151 -14.60 3.60 9.15
N CYS A 152 -13.52 2.95 9.57
CA CYS A 152 -13.50 2.08 10.74
C CYS A 152 -12.22 2.32 11.53
N VAL A 153 -12.15 1.81 12.76
CA VAL A 153 -10.99 2.01 13.65
C VAL A 153 -10.59 0.67 14.24
N GLY A 154 -9.37 0.26 13.92
CA GLY A 154 -8.73 -0.92 14.49
C GLY A 154 -7.90 -0.58 15.73
N SER A 155 -7.63 -1.60 16.54
CA SER A 155 -6.84 -1.47 17.77
C SER A 155 -5.33 -1.24 17.53
N PHE A 156 -4.82 -1.71 16.38
CA PHE A 156 -3.42 -1.58 15.96
C PHE A 156 -3.30 -0.74 14.69
N ALA A 157 -4.16 -0.98 13.70
CA ALA A 157 -4.14 -0.26 12.43
C ALA A 157 -4.59 1.22 12.58
N GLY A 158 -5.31 1.53 13.65
CA GLY A 158 -5.89 2.85 13.90
C GLY A 158 -7.07 3.14 12.96
N GLU A 159 -7.28 4.41 12.63
CA GLU A 159 -8.33 4.79 11.68
C GLU A 159 -8.02 4.26 10.27
N MET A 160 -8.99 3.62 9.64
CA MET A 160 -8.89 3.01 8.32
C MET A 160 -9.94 3.59 7.38
N LEU A 161 -9.63 3.57 6.08
CA LEU A 161 -10.49 4.01 5.01
C LEU A 161 -10.60 2.92 3.96
N VAL A 162 -11.82 2.49 3.67
CA VAL A 162 -12.16 1.67 2.50
C VAL A 162 -12.76 2.58 1.46
N GLU A 163 -12.19 2.59 0.26
CA GLU A 163 -12.62 3.44 -0.84
C GLU A 163 -12.67 2.67 -2.16
N ASP A 164 -13.68 2.96 -2.98
CA ASP A 164 -13.76 2.51 -4.37
C ASP A 164 -13.27 3.66 -5.26
N VAL A 165 -12.36 3.37 -6.19
CA VAL A 165 -11.75 4.33 -7.10
C VAL A 165 -11.89 3.89 -8.55
N GLU A 166 -12.22 4.86 -9.39
CA GLU A 166 -12.20 4.72 -10.85
C GLU A 166 -10.90 5.37 -11.30
N ILE A 167 -10.05 4.61 -11.98
CA ILE A 167 -8.76 5.07 -12.43
C ILE A 167 -8.63 4.98 -13.94
N GLU A 168 -7.80 5.86 -14.47
CA GLU A 168 -7.39 5.88 -15.85
C GLU A 168 -6.13 5.03 -16.04
N SER A 169 -6.23 3.97 -16.85
CA SER A 169 -5.10 3.13 -17.26
C SER A 169 -4.84 3.31 -18.75
N GLY A 170 -3.65 3.79 -19.10
CA GLY A 170 -3.17 3.92 -20.48
C GLY A 170 -1.90 4.76 -20.54
N SER A 171 -0.75 4.13 -20.74
CA SER A 171 0.57 4.78 -20.79
C SER A 171 1.14 4.95 -22.20
N ASP A 172 0.52 4.35 -23.22
CA ASP A 172 1.10 4.29 -24.56
C ASP A 172 0.35 5.18 -25.56
N VAL A 173 1.13 5.96 -26.32
CA VAL A 173 0.65 6.84 -27.39
C VAL A 173 -0.09 6.00 -28.44
N GLY A 174 -1.43 6.02 -28.38
CA GLY A 174 -2.32 5.37 -29.36
C GLY A 174 -3.27 4.31 -28.80
N GLU A 175 -3.19 3.92 -27.53
CA GLU A 175 -4.22 3.07 -26.91
C GLU A 175 -5.43 3.89 -26.45
N CYS A 176 -6.64 3.33 -26.60
CA CYS A 176 -7.82 3.88 -25.95
C CYS A 176 -7.65 3.83 -24.43
N VAL A 177 -7.86 4.97 -23.77
CA VAL A 177 -7.97 5.08 -22.31
C VAL A 177 -8.88 3.97 -21.77
N LYS A 178 -8.35 3.08 -20.94
CA LYS A 178 -9.13 2.06 -20.25
C LYS A 178 -9.45 2.56 -18.84
N ARG A 179 -10.72 2.45 -18.47
CA ARG A 179 -11.15 2.68 -17.08
C ARG A 179 -11.00 1.40 -16.30
N GLU A 180 -10.34 1.47 -15.16
CA GLU A 180 -10.30 0.39 -14.18
C GLU A 180 -11.01 0.82 -12.90
N PHE A 181 -11.64 -0.14 -12.24
CA PHE A 181 -12.28 0.05 -10.96
C PHE A 181 -11.46 -0.72 -9.93
N ARG A 182 -11.10 -0.08 -8.83
CA ARG A 182 -10.34 -0.70 -7.75
C ARG A 182 -10.95 -0.35 -6.40
N ARG A 183 -10.81 -1.26 -5.44
CA ARG A 183 -11.08 -1.00 -4.03
C ARG A 183 -9.77 -0.93 -3.28
N ARG A 184 -9.61 0.12 -2.46
CA ARG A 184 -8.41 0.39 -1.67
C ARG A 184 -8.71 0.34 -0.18
N LEU A 185 -7.81 -0.28 0.57
CA LEU A 185 -7.68 -0.13 2.01
C LEU A 185 -6.54 0.82 2.30
N ARG A 186 -6.77 1.83 3.14
CA ARG A 186 -5.74 2.75 3.62
C ARG A 186 -5.78 2.86 5.13
N PHE A 187 -4.63 2.91 5.76
CA PHE A 187 -4.51 3.25 7.17
C PHE A 187 -4.15 4.73 7.28
N LYS A 188 -4.90 5.51 8.05
CA LYS A 188 -4.64 6.95 8.18
C LYS A 188 -3.33 7.28 8.86
N ARG A 189 -2.77 6.35 9.65
CA ARG A 189 -1.41 6.48 10.21
C ARG A 189 -0.32 6.43 9.13
N MET A 190 -0.58 5.77 7.99
CA MET A 190 0.31 5.65 6.83
C MET A 190 -0.42 6.05 5.54
N PRO A 191 -0.90 7.29 5.43
CA PRO A 191 -1.90 7.67 4.43
C PRO A 191 -1.32 7.77 3.00
N ASN A 192 0.01 7.72 2.86
CA ASN A 192 0.72 7.61 1.58
C ASN A 192 0.59 6.23 0.96
N LEU A 193 0.42 5.22 1.80
CA LEU A 193 0.46 3.85 1.38
C LEU A 193 -0.97 3.33 1.21
N VAL A 194 -1.25 2.84 0.02
CA VAL A 194 -2.40 1.95 -0.19
C VAL A 194 -2.02 0.61 0.40
N GLN A 195 -2.63 0.24 1.52
CA GLN A 195 -2.31 -1.00 2.24
C GLN A 195 -2.75 -2.24 1.47
N THR A 196 -3.88 -2.15 0.78
CA THR A 196 -4.31 -3.21 -0.13
C THR A 196 -5.12 -2.60 -1.25
N GLU A 197 -4.90 -3.10 -2.46
CA GLU A 197 -5.70 -2.75 -3.62
C GLU A 197 -6.18 -4.01 -4.33
N ILE A 198 -7.47 -4.07 -4.65
CA ILE A 198 -8.07 -5.16 -5.41
C ILE A 198 -8.88 -4.60 -6.58
N ARG A 199 -8.86 -5.30 -7.71
CA ARG A 199 -9.70 -4.95 -8.87
C ARG A 199 -11.16 -5.20 -8.55
N LEU A 200 -12.02 -4.31 -9.03
CA LEU A 200 -13.47 -4.46 -9.01
C LEU A 200 -13.97 -4.76 -10.41
N VAL A 201 -14.90 -5.71 -10.51
CA VAL A 201 -15.61 -6.03 -11.75
C VAL A 201 -17.12 -5.86 -11.52
N PRO A 202 -17.87 -5.31 -12.49
CA PRO A 202 -19.32 -5.23 -12.41
C PRO A 202 -19.93 -6.61 -12.19
N TRP A 203 -21.03 -6.68 -11.43
CA TRP A 203 -21.80 -7.92 -11.33
C TRP A 203 -22.35 -8.33 -12.70
N ALA A 204 -22.41 -9.65 -12.98
CA ALA A 204 -22.85 -10.13 -14.28
C ALA A 204 -24.31 -9.69 -14.58
N GLY A 205 -24.54 -9.10 -15.76
CA GLY A 205 -25.87 -8.68 -16.22
C GLY A 205 -26.15 -7.18 -16.21
N THR A 206 -25.18 -6.33 -15.85
CA THR A 206 -25.33 -4.88 -15.93
C THR A 206 -25.00 -4.34 -17.34
N ASP A 207 -25.89 -3.53 -17.90
CA ASP A 207 -25.73 -2.92 -19.23
C ASP A 207 -24.47 -2.04 -19.33
N SER A 208 -23.73 -2.20 -20.43
CA SER A 208 -22.43 -1.54 -20.70
C SER A 208 -22.47 0.00 -20.79
N GLY A 209 -23.65 0.62 -20.75
CA GLY A 209 -23.82 2.06 -20.96
C GLY A 209 -23.62 2.94 -19.72
N ARG A 210 -23.52 2.37 -18.51
CA ARG A 210 -23.37 3.11 -17.24
C ARG A 210 -22.38 2.42 -16.29
N LEU A 211 -21.10 2.36 -16.67
CA LEU A 211 -20.02 1.86 -15.81
C LEU A 211 -19.43 3.01 -14.98
N GLY A 212 -20.09 3.37 -13.88
CA GLY A 212 -19.59 4.35 -12.91
C GLY A 212 -19.68 3.81 -11.48
N ILE A 213 -18.73 4.19 -10.62
CA ILE A 213 -18.80 3.86 -9.19
C ILE A 213 -20.02 4.53 -8.57
N GLY A 214 -20.84 3.75 -7.86
CA GLY A 214 -22.11 4.20 -7.28
C GLY A 214 -23.33 4.05 -8.20
N GLU A 215 -23.13 3.73 -9.49
CA GLU A 215 -24.23 3.45 -10.43
C GLU A 215 -24.50 1.95 -10.59
N VAL A 216 -23.48 1.12 -10.31
CA VAL A 216 -23.50 -0.34 -10.51
C VAL A 216 -22.95 -1.04 -9.27
N GLU A 217 -23.45 -2.25 -9.02
CA GLU A 217 -22.91 -3.13 -7.99
C GLU A 217 -21.64 -3.83 -8.50
N PHE A 218 -20.55 -3.69 -7.76
CA PHE A 218 -19.26 -4.29 -8.06
C PHE A 218 -18.95 -5.43 -7.10
N ARG A 219 -18.17 -6.40 -7.59
CA ARG A 219 -17.55 -7.44 -6.76
C ARG A 219 -16.02 -7.38 -6.88
N PRO A 220 -15.29 -7.77 -5.82
CA PRO A 220 -13.84 -7.97 -5.90
C PRO A 220 -13.50 -9.08 -6.89
N ASP A 221 -12.51 -8.83 -7.74
CA ASP A 221 -11.88 -9.81 -8.62
C ASP A 221 -10.63 -10.39 -7.94
N ILE A 222 -10.83 -11.48 -7.19
CA ILE A 222 -9.78 -12.14 -6.41
C ILE A 222 -8.78 -12.94 -7.27
N GLU A 223 -8.99 -12.97 -8.58
CA GLU A 223 -8.14 -13.70 -9.53
C GLU A 223 -6.98 -12.85 -10.06
N VAL A 224 -6.95 -11.55 -9.75
CA VAL A 224 -5.96 -10.61 -10.27
C VAL A 224 -5.30 -9.84 -9.13
N LEU A 225 -3.97 -9.86 -9.10
CA LEU A 225 -3.17 -9.01 -8.23
C LEU A 225 -2.86 -7.71 -8.97
N VAL A 226 -3.30 -6.58 -8.40
CA VAL A 226 -3.03 -5.24 -8.95
C VAL A 226 -1.99 -4.45 -8.16
N HIS A 227 -1.68 -4.91 -6.94
CA HIS A 227 -0.69 -4.26 -6.10
C HIS A 227 0.73 -4.65 -6.56
N PRO A 228 1.66 -3.68 -6.80
CA PRO A 228 2.83 -3.89 -7.66
C PRO A 228 3.75 -5.07 -7.27
N TYR A 229 4.03 -5.23 -5.97
CA TYR A 229 4.99 -6.22 -5.48
C TYR A 229 4.39 -7.61 -5.23
N LEU A 230 3.05 -7.76 -5.21
CA LEU A 230 2.41 -9.06 -4.92
C LEU A 230 2.65 -10.08 -6.04
N ALA A 231 2.53 -9.69 -7.31
CA ALA A 231 2.81 -10.59 -8.43
C ALA A 231 4.28 -11.05 -8.47
N PRO A 232 5.28 -10.18 -8.26
CA PRO A 232 6.67 -10.57 -8.01
C PRO A 232 6.84 -11.54 -6.83
N MET A 233 6.20 -11.29 -5.68
CA MET A 233 6.24 -12.22 -4.54
C MET A 233 5.72 -13.61 -4.91
N VAL A 234 4.61 -13.70 -5.64
CA VAL A 234 4.07 -14.98 -6.13
C VAL A 234 5.00 -15.61 -7.18
N ALA A 235 5.63 -14.84 -8.05
CA ALA A 235 6.58 -15.34 -9.04
C ALA A 235 7.79 -16.07 -8.42
N SER A 236 8.15 -15.72 -7.18
CA SER A 236 9.22 -16.40 -6.42
C SER A 236 8.96 -17.90 -6.22
N ILE A 237 7.69 -18.36 -6.23
CA ILE A 237 7.33 -19.78 -6.11
C ILE A 237 7.96 -20.62 -7.24
N SER A 238 8.32 -20.00 -8.36
CA SER A 238 9.05 -20.64 -9.45
C SER A 238 10.33 -21.36 -9.00
N LEU A 239 11.01 -20.84 -7.97
CA LEU A 239 12.23 -21.42 -7.37
C LEU A 239 11.98 -22.79 -6.71
N ILE A 240 10.73 -23.07 -6.34
CA ILE A 240 10.31 -24.31 -5.68
C ILE A 240 9.24 -25.07 -6.47
N SER A 241 8.99 -24.67 -7.72
CA SER A 241 7.90 -25.21 -8.55
C SER A 241 7.93 -26.72 -8.71
N SER A 242 9.12 -27.35 -8.76
CA SER A 242 9.23 -28.82 -8.81
C SER A 242 8.76 -29.49 -7.52
N CYS A 243 9.05 -28.90 -6.36
CA CYS A 243 8.60 -29.42 -5.06
C CYS A 243 7.08 -29.29 -4.93
N ILE A 244 6.52 -28.16 -5.38
CA ILE A 244 5.07 -27.94 -5.39
C ILE A 244 4.35 -28.92 -6.32
N GLU A 245 4.89 -29.13 -7.52
CA GLU A 245 4.35 -30.09 -8.49
C GLU A 245 4.36 -31.52 -7.91
N GLU A 246 5.46 -31.95 -7.28
CA GLU A 246 5.55 -33.26 -6.62
C GLU A 246 4.48 -33.42 -5.52
N ARG A 247 4.26 -32.40 -4.69
CA ARG A 247 3.20 -32.43 -3.67
C ARG A 247 1.81 -32.59 -4.29
N ASN A 248 1.53 -31.81 -5.33
CA ASN A 248 0.26 -31.86 -6.05
C ASN A 248 0.02 -33.24 -6.67
N GLN A 249 1.05 -33.84 -7.28
CA GLN A 249 0.98 -35.18 -7.88
C GLN A 249 0.73 -36.26 -6.81
N ASN A 250 1.22 -36.05 -5.59
CA ASN A 250 0.95 -36.89 -4.43
C ASN A 250 -0.39 -36.59 -3.74
N GLY A 251 -1.21 -35.68 -4.28
CA GLY A 251 -2.54 -35.34 -3.76
C GLY A 251 -2.54 -34.38 -2.57
N PHE A 252 -1.40 -33.77 -2.25
CA PHE A 252 -1.28 -32.78 -1.16
C PHE A 252 -1.34 -31.36 -1.71
N ARG A 253 -2.06 -30.49 -1.01
CA ARG A 253 -2.08 -29.05 -1.31
C ARG A 253 -0.81 -28.39 -0.75
N PRO A 254 -0.20 -27.45 -1.47
CA PRO A 254 0.93 -26.70 -0.96
C PRO A 254 0.47 -25.72 0.13
N LYS A 255 1.35 -25.42 1.09
CA LYS A 255 1.03 -24.61 2.27
C LYS A 255 1.74 -23.26 2.25
N ALA A 256 1.00 -22.19 2.47
CA ALA A 256 1.53 -20.83 2.57
C ALA A 256 1.22 -20.21 3.94
N LEU A 257 2.18 -19.50 4.52
CA LEU A 257 1.97 -18.58 5.63
C LEU A 257 2.09 -17.15 5.11
N CYS A 258 1.04 -16.36 5.18
CA CYS A 258 1.03 -14.94 4.84
C CYS A 258 1.04 -14.11 6.12
N VAL A 259 2.08 -13.31 6.31
CA VAL A 259 2.27 -12.44 7.46
C VAL A 259 1.98 -11.01 7.05
N GLY A 260 0.96 -10.40 7.67
CA GLY A 260 0.30 -9.21 7.16
C GLY A 260 -0.81 -9.62 6.18
N VAL A 261 -2.07 -9.55 6.60
CA VAL A 261 -3.20 -9.95 5.75
C VAL A 261 -3.69 -8.77 4.94
N GLY A 262 -3.76 -7.58 5.56
CA GLY A 262 -4.36 -6.41 4.94
C GLY A 262 -5.79 -6.72 4.46
N GLY A 263 -6.12 -6.35 3.22
CA GLY A 263 -7.38 -6.70 2.57
C GLY A 263 -7.45 -8.17 2.08
N GLY A 264 -6.40 -8.97 2.22
CA GLY A 264 -6.44 -10.41 1.93
C GLY A 264 -6.28 -10.80 0.46
N ALA A 265 -5.93 -9.86 -0.43
CA ALA A 265 -5.81 -10.11 -1.87
C ALA A 265 -4.80 -11.22 -2.20
N LEU A 266 -3.64 -11.22 -1.53
CA LEU A 266 -2.61 -12.26 -1.71
C LEU A 266 -3.14 -13.65 -1.31
N LEU A 267 -3.80 -13.76 -0.15
CA LEU A 267 -4.32 -15.03 0.37
C LEU A 267 -5.39 -15.60 -0.57
N ALA A 268 -6.35 -14.74 -0.97
CA ALA A 268 -7.42 -15.12 -1.88
C ALA A 268 -6.87 -15.58 -3.24
N PHE A 269 -5.83 -14.89 -3.75
CA PHE A 269 -5.15 -15.26 -4.99
C PHE A 269 -4.41 -16.61 -4.86
N LEU A 270 -3.60 -16.82 -3.82
CA LEU A 270 -2.86 -18.08 -3.62
C LEU A 270 -3.81 -19.30 -3.55
N LYS A 271 -4.92 -19.17 -2.84
CA LYS A 271 -5.97 -20.20 -2.79
C LYS A 271 -6.60 -20.41 -4.15
N THR A 272 -7.12 -19.35 -4.77
CA THR A 272 -7.97 -19.45 -5.97
C THR A 272 -7.17 -19.80 -7.22
N GLN A 273 -6.05 -19.11 -7.43
CA GLN A 273 -5.23 -19.24 -8.61
C GLN A 273 -4.14 -20.31 -8.50
N LEU A 274 -3.74 -20.73 -7.30
CA LEU A 274 -2.65 -21.70 -7.14
C LEU A 274 -2.98 -22.90 -6.25
N GLY A 275 -4.17 -22.95 -5.64
CA GLY A 275 -4.64 -24.11 -4.89
C GLY A 275 -3.95 -24.32 -3.54
N PHE A 276 -3.35 -23.28 -2.96
CA PHE A 276 -2.71 -23.37 -1.65
C PHE A 276 -3.73 -23.53 -0.51
N ASP A 277 -3.28 -24.15 0.57
CA ASP A 277 -3.83 -23.94 1.90
C ASP A 277 -3.05 -22.80 2.56
N VAL A 278 -3.75 -21.77 3.01
CA VAL A 278 -3.15 -20.50 3.41
C VAL A 278 -3.47 -20.19 4.86
N VAL A 279 -2.43 -19.90 5.64
CA VAL A 279 -2.56 -19.34 6.99
C VAL A 279 -2.22 -17.86 6.93
N GLY A 280 -3.12 -16.98 7.32
CA GLY A 280 -2.92 -15.54 7.43
C GLY A 280 -2.70 -15.10 8.88
N VAL A 281 -1.73 -14.23 9.13
CA VAL A 281 -1.51 -13.60 10.45
C VAL A 281 -1.68 -12.09 10.33
N GLU A 282 -2.57 -11.53 11.14
CA GLU A 282 -2.87 -10.10 11.16
C GLU A 282 -2.94 -9.60 12.61
N ALA A 283 -2.32 -8.46 12.90
CA ALA A 283 -2.31 -7.90 14.25
C ALA A 283 -3.69 -7.36 14.65
N ASP A 284 -4.47 -6.86 13.69
CA ASP A 284 -5.75 -6.21 13.95
C ASP A 284 -6.96 -7.02 13.48
N ALA A 285 -7.81 -7.45 14.42
CA ALA A 285 -9.04 -8.15 14.11
C ALA A 285 -9.99 -7.33 13.21
N GLU A 286 -9.94 -6.00 13.30
CA GLU A 286 -10.78 -5.13 12.48
C GLU A 286 -10.33 -5.10 11.02
N VAL A 287 -9.03 -5.23 10.75
CA VAL A 287 -8.50 -5.41 9.38
C VAL A 287 -9.04 -6.70 8.77
N LEU A 288 -9.08 -7.80 9.54
CA LEU A 288 -9.67 -9.06 9.07
C LEU A 288 -11.18 -8.95 8.83
N ARG A 289 -11.93 -8.19 9.65
CA ARG A 289 -13.34 -7.92 9.38
C ARG A 289 -13.51 -7.19 8.04
N VAL A 290 -12.72 -6.14 7.82
CA VAL A 290 -12.74 -5.35 6.59
C VAL A 290 -12.39 -6.21 5.37
N ALA A 291 -11.36 -7.06 5.46
CA ALA A 291 -10.96 -7.96 4.38
C ALA A 291 -12.10 -8.90 3.97
N ARG A 292 -12.78 -9.52 4.95
CA ARG A 292 -13.93 -10.41 4.70
C ARG A 292 -15.10 -9.65 4.06
N GLN A 293 -15.44 -8.49 4.61
CA GLN A 293 -16.63 -7.77 4.22
C GLN A 293 -16.51 -7.06 2.87
N TYR A 294 -15.31 -6.58 2.52
CA TYR A 294 -15.14 -5.68 1.37
C TYR A 294 -14.15 -6.17 0.32
N PHE A 295 -13.26 -7.11 0.64
CA PHE A 295 -12.19 -7.52 -0.29
C PHE A 295 -12.32 -8.97 -0.79
N GLY A 296 -13.41 -9.66 -0.43
CA GLY A 296 -13.67 -11.03 -0.91
C GLY A 296 -12.81 -12.09 -0.23
N LEU A 297 -12.29 -11.81 0.97
CA LEU A 297 -11.58 -12.80 1.77
C LEU A 297 -12.59 -13.75 2.43
N ASP A 298 -12.90 -14.85 1.76
CA ASP A 298 -13.78 -15.88 2.31
C ASP A 298 -13.01 -16.83 3.25
N ASP A 299 -13.44 -16.91 4.52
CA ASP A 299 -13.00 -17.93 5.47
C ASP A 299 -13.57 -19.30 5.07
N THR A 300 -12.84 -20.00 4.21
CA THR A 300 -13.13 -21.37 3.78
C THR A 300 -12.15 -22.36 4.41
N GLU A 301 -12.38 -23.66 4.29
CA GLU A 301 -11.49 -24.71 4.84
C GLU A 301 -10.00 -24.55 4.44
N SER A 302 -9.68 -23.91 3.31
CA SER A 302 -8.31 -23.67 2.84
C SER A 302 -7.70 -22.30 3.22
N ILE A 303 -8.41 -21.44 3.96
CA ILE A 303 -7.86 -20.20 4.52
C ILE A 303 -8.11 -20.18 6.03
N GLN A 304 -7.05 -20.05 6.80
CA GLN A 304 -7.12 -19.91 8.26
C GLN A 304 -6.51 -18.58 8.66
N LEU A 305 -7.25 -17.78 9.43
CA LEU A 305 -6.79 -16.47 9.89
C LEU A 305 -6.49 -16.50 11.39
N ILE A 306 -5.35 -15.93 11.77
CA ILE A 306 -4.87 -15.81 13.14
C ILE A 306 -4.72 -14.33 13.46
N VAL A 307 -5.40 -13.88 14.52
CA VAL A 307 -5.18 -12.54 15.07
C VAL A 307 -3.99 -12.58 16.03
N GLY A 308 -2.96 -11.78 15.76
CA GLY A 308 -1.81 -11.67 16.63
C GLY A 308 -0.61 -11.00 15.95
N ASP A 309 0.36 -10.65 16.78
CA ASP A 309 1.65 -10.18 16.29
C ASP A 309 2.37 -11.29 15.51
N ALA A 310 2.89 -10.92 14.34
CA ALA A 310 3.54 -11.82 13.39
C ALA A 310 4.64 -12.67 14.03
N THR A 311 5.58 -12.00 14.69
CA THR A 311 6.76 -12.64 15.29
C THR A 311 6.34 -13.57 16.41
N ASN A 312 5.49 -13.10 17.33
CA ASN A 312 4.99 -13.91 18.44
C ASN A 312 4.23 -15.16 17.96
N VAL A 313 3.39 -15.03 16.93
CA VAL A 313 2.65 -16.16 16.36
C VAL A 313 3.62 -17.17 15.73
N MET A 314 4.59 -16.72 14.92
CA MET A 314 5.57 -17.61 14.30
C MET A 314 6.41 -18.35 15.34
N GLU A 315 6.92 -17.66 16.36
CA GLU A 315 7.68 -18.27 17.45
C GLU A 315 6.86 -19.33 18.20
N LYS A 316 5.59 -19.04 18.47
CA LYS A 316 4.68 -19.98 19.15
C LYS A 316 4.43 -21.23 18.29
N ILE A 317 4.23 -21.08 16.98
CA ILE A 317 4.05 -22.21 16.07
C ILE A 317 5.35 -23.03 16.00
N ALA A 318 6.51 -22.37 15.87
CA ALA A 318 7.82 -23.02 15.81
C ALA A 318 8.14 -23.80 17.10
N TYR A 319 7.79 -23.24 18.25
CA TYR A 319 7.95 -23.88 19.56
C TYR A 319 7.06 -25.11 19.73
N ASN A 320 5.77 -25.00 19.35
CA ASN A 320 4.82 -26.10 19.43
C ASN A 320 5.18 -27.25 18.48
N ALA A 321 5.68 -26.95 17.28
CA ALA A 321 6.14 -27.95 16.31
C ALA A 321 7.29 -28.82 16.84
N ASN A 322 8.03 -28.33 17.85
CA ASN A 322 9.13 -29.05 18.51
C ASN A 322 8.71 -29.84 19.77
N GLY A 323 7.40 -29.98 20.03
CA GLY A 323 6.90 -30.89 21.07
C GLY A 323 6.88 -30.35 22.50
N HIS A 324 6.98 -29.04 22.69
CA HIS A 324 6.88 -28.42 24.02
C HIS A 324 5.48 -27.84 24.28
N ASN A 325 4.69 -28.48 25.15
CA ASN A 325 3.39 -27.97 25.62
C ASN A 325 3.61 -26.79 26.58
N LEU A 326 3.15 -25.58 26.22
CA LEU A 326 2.99 -24.48 27.16
C LEU A 326 1.52 -24.05 27.21
N GLY A 327 0.78 -24.64 28.16
CA GLY A 327 -0.40 -23.96 28.68
C GLY A 327 0.07 -22.63 29.28
N TYR A 328 -0.64 -21.55 28.98
CA TYR A 328 -0.43 -20.20 29.54
C TYR A 328 0.49 -19.25 28.76
N LEU A 329 0.05 -18.79 27.58
CA LEU A 329 0.42 -17.45 27.09
C LEU A 329 -0.80 -16.86 26.34
N GLY A 330 -1.38 -15.82 26.91
CA GLY A 330 -2.73 -15.29 26.64
C GLY A 330 -2.93 -14.68 25.26
N VAL A 331 -2.99 -15.53 24.24
CA VAL A 331 -3.69 -15.22 23.00
C VAL A 331 -5.17 -15.50 23.29
N HIS A 332 -6.04 -14.51 23.14
CA HIS A 332 -7.48 -14.73 23.19
C HIS A 332 -7.82 -15.81 22.17
N GLU A 333 -8.23 -16.98 22.66
CA GLU A 333 -8.74 -18.07 21.85
C GLU A 333 -9.90 -17.49 21.02
N ALA A 334 -9.69 -17.36 19.72
CA ALA A 334 -10.80 -17.20 18.81
C ALA A 334 -11.70 -18.43 18.99
N GLU A 335 -12.99 -18.21 19.12
CA GLU A 335 -14.04 -19.23 19.18
C GLU A 335 -14.00 -20.06 17.88
N ASN A 336 -13.11 -21.05 17.79
CA ASN A 336 -13.20 -22.28 17.01
C ASN A 336 -11.87 -23.03 17.02
N GLY A 337 -11.75 -23.98 17.97
CA GLY A 337 -11.11 -25.29 17.87
C GLY A 337 -9.82 -25.47 17.06
N SER A 338 -8.75 -25.87 17.77
CA SER A 338 -7.52 -26.52 17.29
C SER A 338 -6.96 -25.99 15.96
N TYR A 339 -5.92 -25.17 16.05
CA TYR A 339 -5.19 -24.54 14.93
C TYR A 339 -4.61 -25.51 13.88
N LEU A 340 -4.76 -26.82 14.04
CA LEU A 340 -4.17 -27.86 13.20
C LEU A 340 -5.21 -28.98 13.02
N ARG A 341 -6.15 -28.76 12.10
CA ARG A 341 -7.21 -29.72 11.79
C ARG A 341 -6.74 -30.78 10.80
N ASP A 342 -5.66 -31.50 11.12
CA ASP A 342 -5.54 -32.91 10.74
C ASP A 342 -4.36 -33.57 11.46
N GLY A 343 -4.61 -34.71 12.11
CA GLY A 343 -3.58 -35.55 12.71
C GLY A 343 -2.83 -36.42 11.68
N ASN A 344 -3.10 -36.22 10.39
CA ASN A 344 -2.61 -37.06 9.29
C ASN A 344 -1.61 -36.38 8.34
N ASP A 345 -1.37 -35.07 8.43
CA ASP A 345 -0.33 -34.45 7.60
C ASP A 345 0.99 -34.39 8.38
N LEU A 346 1.93 -35.25 7.99
CA LEU A 346 3.19 -35.55 8.70
C LEU A 346 4.17 -34.35 8.75
N ASN A 347 3.77 -33.15 8.30
CA ASN A 347 4.60 -31.95 8.31
C ASN A 347 3.77 -30.65 8.45
N ASN A 348 3.78 -30.05 9.65
CA ASN A 348 3.18 -28.74 9.95
C ASN A 348 3.97 -27.55 9.38
N LYS A 349 4.79 -27.79 8.35
CA LYS A 349 5.69 -26.80 7.76
C LYS A 349 5.08 -26.21 6.49
N PHE A 350 5.51 -24.99 6.16
CA PHE A 350 5.05 -24.24 4.99
C PHE A 350 6.03 -24.43 3.83
N ASP A 351 5.49 -24.49 2.62
CA ASP A 351 6.29 -24.47 1.39
C ASP A 351 6.74 -23.03 1.09
N ILE A 352 5.93 -22.05 1.47
CA ILE A 352 6.28 -20.63 1.37
C ILE A 352 5.80 -19.82 2.57
N ILE A 353 6.63 -18.88 3.01
CA ILE A 353 6.24 -17.78 3.91
C ILE A 353 6.30 -16.49 3.09
N MET A 354 5.20 -15.75 3.05
CA MET A 354 5.13 -14.45 2.38
C MET A 354 4.92 -13.36 3.42
N VAL A 355 5.82 -12.38 3.45
CA VAL A 355 5.82 -11.31 4.46
C VAL A 355 5.51 -9.99 3.78
N ASP A 356 4.38 -9.41 4.15
CA ASP A 356 3.88 -8.12 3.68
C ASP A 356 3.56 -7.26 4.91
N LEU A 357 4.63 -6.79 5.57
CA LEU A 357 4.55 -5.98 6.77
C LEU A 357 5.14 -4.59 6.48
N ASP A 358 4.46 -3.55 6.93
CA ASP A 358 4.95 -2.17 6.90
C ASP A 358 5.36 -1.72 8.30
N SER A 359 6.37 -0.83 8.39
CA SER A 359 6.68 -0.15 9.64
C SER A 359 5.45 0.56 10.19
N SER A 360 5.32 0.53 11.52
CA SER A 360 4.18 1.13 12.20
C SER A 360 4.33 2.60 12.53
N ASP A 361 5.54 3.15 12.40
CA ASP A 361 5.87 4.53 12.75
C ASP A 361 5.78 5.45 11.52
N ALA A 362 4.94 6.50 11.62
CA ALA A 362 4.79 7.50 10.59
C ALA A 362 6.08 8.33 10.35
N ASN A 363 7.01 8.35 11.31
CA ASN A 363 8.29 9.05 11.19
C ASN A 363 9.34 8.25 10.39
N ASP A 364 9.20 6.93 10.33
CA ASP A 364 10.15 6.06 9.63
C ASP A 364 10.01 6.18 8.11
N GLY A 365 8.93 6.78 7.62
CA GLY A 365 8.56 6.75 6.20
C GLY A 365 8.05 5.36 5.81
N THR A 366 7.91 5.12 4.50
CA THR A 366 7.46 3.82 3.98
C THR A 366 8.62 2.82 4.05
N ILE A 367 8.89 2.26 5.23
CA ILE A 367 9.85 1.15 5.40
C ILE A 367 9.08 -0.16 5.45
N SER A 368 9.55 -1.14 4.69
CA SER A 368 9.07 -2.52 4.75
C SER A 368 10.27 -3.46 4.62
N PRO A 369 10.39 -4.52 5.45
CA PRO A 369 9.59 -4.81 6.64
C PRO A 369 9.97 -3.95 7.87
N PRO A 370 9.21 -4.02 8.98
CA PRO A 370 9.62 -3.47 10.28
C PRO A 370 10.95 -4.06 10.75
N LEU A 371 11.76 -3.25 11.44
CA LEU A 371 13.07 -3.66 11.97
C LEU A 371 12.96 -4.84 12.94
N GLU A 372 11.84 -4.96 13.67
CA GLU A 372 11.54 -6.05 14.59
C GLU A 372 11.50 -7.41 13.86
N PHE A 373 11.01 -7.44 12.62
CA PHE A 373 10.93 -8.67 11.83
C PHE A 373 12.30 -9.11 11.29
N VAL A 374 13.21 -8.16 11.06
CA VAL A 374 14.57 -8.45 10.56
C VAL A 374 15.48 -9.00 11.68
N GLN A 375 15.03 -8.97 12.94
CA GLN A 375 15.81 -9.51 14.06
C GLN A 375 16.01 -11.02 13.93
N ASN A 376 17.18 -11.49 14.37
CA ASN A 376 17.61 -12.88 14.25
C ASN A 376 16.57 -13.90 14.76
N HIS A 377 15.89 -13.63 15.87
CA HIS A 377 14.89 -14.55 16.43
C HIS A 377 13.68 -14.74 15.50
N ALA A 378 13.19 -13.67 14.88
CA ALA A 378 12.06 -13.70 13.97
C ALA A 378 12.42 -14.44 12.67
N LEU A 379 13.59 -14.16 12.11
CA LEU A 379 14.11 -14.86 10.93
C LEU A 379 14.33 -16.36 11.20
N LEU A 380 14.86 -16.72 12.37
CA LEU A 380 15.02 -18.12 12.78
C LEU A 380 13.67 -18.83 12.93
N ALA A 381 12.69 -18.19 13.56
CA ALA A 381 11.33 -18.73 13.68
C ALA A 381 10.75 -19.00 12.29
N ALA A 382 10.83 -18.04 11.37
CA ALA A 382 10.37 -18.23 10.00
C ALA A 382 11.11 -19.39 9.29
N LYS A 383 12.44 -19.48 9.40
CA LYS A 383 13.22 -20.60 8.83
C LYS A 383 12.81 -21.97 9.38
N MET A 384 12.47 -22.05 10.67
CA MET A 384 12.02 -23.30 11.31
C MET A 384 10.66 -23.78 10.79
N LEU A 385 9.79 -22.84 10.43
CA LEU A 385 8.46 -23.12 9.89
C LEU A 385 8.48 -23.57 8.41
N LEU A 386 9.56 -23.32 7.68
CA LEU A 386 9.68 -23.75 6.28
C LEU A 386 10.00 -25.25 6.15
N CYS A 387 9.41 -25.90 5.13
CA CYS A 387 9.83 -27.22 4.69
C CYS A 387 11.25 -27.18 4.12
N ASP A 388 11.89 -28.33 3.89
CA ASP A 388 13.34 -28.38 3.59
C ASP A 388 13.74 -27.62 2.32
N PHE A 389 12.83 -27.53 1.35
CA PHE A 389 13.01 -26.75 0.12
C PHE A 389 12.13 -25.50 0.08
N GLY A 390 11.56 -25.09 1.22
CA GLY A 390 10.67 -23.93 1.30
C GLY A 390 11.42 -22.61 1.17
N ILE A 391 10.68 -21.57 0.80
CA ILE A 391 11.19 -20.21 0.63
C ILE A 391 10.43 -19.20 1.47
N LEU A 392 11.12 -18.13 1.86
CA LEU A 392 10.51 -16.91 2.39
C LEU A 392 10.60 -15.83 1.31
N ALA A 393 9.50 -15.19 0.96
CA ALA A 393 9.45 -14.02 0.07
C ALA A 393 8.94 -12.81 0.85
N ILE A 394 9.63 -11.68 0.75
CA ILE A 394 9.33 -10.47 1.52
C ILE A 394 9.41 -9.24 0.63
N ASN A 395 8.40 -8.37 0.74
CA ASN A 395 8.45 -7.04 0.17
C ASN A 395 9.47 -6.19 0.94
N VAL A 396 10.32 -5.45 0.23
CA VAL A 396 11.32 -4.57 0.83
C VAL A 396 11.21 -3.18 0.20
N ILE A 397 11.03 -2.19 1.07
CA ILE A 397 11.17 -0.77 0.74
C ILE A 397 12.27 -0.23 1.65
N ALA A 398 13.44 0.01 1.06
CA ALA A 398 14.64 0.41 1.79
C ALA A 398 14.90 1.92 1.64
N PRO A 399 15.06 2.68 2.75
CA PRO A 399 15.31 4.12 2.68
C PRO A 399 16.70 4.47 2.12
N SER A 400 17.62 3.49 2.07
CA SER A 400 18.92 3.66 1.43
C SER A 400 19.50 2.32 1.01
N ARG A 401 20.45 2.36 0.06
CA ARG A 401 21.24 1.19 -0.32
C ARG A 401 21.96 0.56 0.88
N SER A 402 22.49 1.36 1.80
CA SER A 402 23.18 0.84 2.99
C SER A 402 22.25 0.13 3.96
N PHE A 403 20.97 0.52 4.00
CA PHE A 403 19.95 -0.19 4.77
C PHE A 403 19.65 -1.54 4.12
N TYR A 404 19.49 -1.55 2.79
CA TYR A 404 19.24 -2.76 2.03
C TYR A 404 20.38 -3.78 2.16
N GLU A 405 21.64 -3.33 2.07
CA GLU A 405 22.83 -4.20 2.24
C GLU A 405 22.88 -4.84 3.64
N LYS A 406 22.57 -4.08 4.70
CA LYS A 406 22.49 -4.63 6.06
C LYS A 406 21.37 -5.67 6.20
N LEU A 407 20.19 -5.39 5.62
CA LEU A 407 19.08 -6.33 5.62
C LEU A 407 19.49 -7.65 4.95
N ILE A 408 20.17 -7.58 3.79
CA ILE A 408 20.71 -8.77 3.11
C ILE A 408 21.65 -9.55 4.04
N ASP A 409 22.56 -8.86 4.74
CA ASP A 409 23.52 -9.53 5.64
C ASP A 409 22.81 -10.27 6.78
N GLU A 410 21.79 -9.69 7.41
CA GLU A 410 20.98 -10.37 8.44
C GLU A 410 20.28 -11.64 7.90
N PHE A 411 19.78 -11.57 6.66
CA PHE A 411 19.19 -12.73 6.00
C PHE A 411 20.22 -13.82 5.65
N ARG A 412 21.45 -13.45 5.26
CA ARG A 412 22.53 -14.41 4.95
C ARG A 412 23.02 -15.19 6.17
N GLU A 413 22.96 -14.60 7.36
CA GLU A 413 23.29 -15.30 8.61
C GLU A 413 22.30 -16.44 8.92
N VAL A 414 21.08 -16.36 8.39
CA VAL A 414 20.00 -17.31 8.69
C VAL A 414 19.71 -18.25 7.52
N PHE A 415 19.59 -17.76 6.29
CA PHE A 415 19.13 -18.53 5.12
C PHE A 415 20.27 -19.01 4.22
N HIS A 416 19.98 -19.96 3.33
CA HIS A 416 21.03 -20.60 2.52
C HIS A 416 21.39 -19.82 1.26
N GLU A 417 20.39 -19.48 0.44
CA GLU A 417 20.55 -18.64 -0.75
C GLU A 417 19.56 -17.49 -0.70
N LEU A 418 19.98 -16.34 -1.24
CA LEU A 418 19.13 -15.18 -1.41
C LEU A 418 18.95 -14.86 -2.90
N TYR A 419 17.76 -14.40 -3.23
CA TYR A 419 17.41 -13.93 -4.56
C TYR A 419 16.66 -12.59 -4.43
N GLU A 420 16.74 -11.79 -5.48
CA GLU A 420 16.07 -10.51 -5.62
C GLU A 420 15.19 -10.53 -6.87
N ILE A 421 14.03 -9.91 -6.76
CA ILE A 421 13.17 -9.57 -7.89
C ILE A 421 12.97 -8.06 -7.86
N ASP A 422 13.42 -7.39 -8.92
CA ASP A 422 13.15 -5.98 -9.15
C ASP A 422 11.70 -5.81 -9.63
N VAL A 423 10.91 -5.04 -8.87
CA VAL A 423 9.49 -4.76 -9.19
C VAL A 423 9.39 -3.77 -10.36
N GLY A 424 10.45 -3.01 -10.65
CA GLY A 424 10.51 -2.05 -11.75
C GLY A 424 9.83 -0.72 -11.45
N ASN A 425 9.47 -0.44 -10.19
CA ASN A 425 8.88 0.81 -9.74
C ASN A 425 9.84 1.69 -8.92
N GLU A 426 11.14 1.37 -8.90
CA GLU A 426 12.21 2.07 -8.17
C GLU A 426 12.10 2.09 -6.64
N GLU A 427 10.98 1.64 -6.07
CA GLU A 427 10.71 1.66 -4.63
C GLU A 427 10.75 0.25 -4.02
N ASN A 428 10.12 -0.73 -4.66
CA ASN A 428 9.94 -2.07 -4.12
C ASN A 428 10.94 -3.06 -4.71
N PHE A 429 11.49 -3.90 -3.84
CA PHE A 429 12.19 -5.12 -4.21
C PHE A 429 11.54 -6.29 -3.50
N VAL A 430 11.50 -7.46 -4.14
CA VAL A 430 11.18 -8.69 -3.41
C VAL A 430 12.47 -9.42 -3.10
N LEU A 431 12.79 -9.54 -1.82
CA LEU A 431 13.85 -10.42 -1.35
C LEU A 431 13.27 -11.82 -1.13
N VAL A 432 13.95 -12.83 -1.63
CA VAL A 432 13.56 -14.24 -1.49
C VAL A 432 14.70 -15.00 -0.84
N ALA A 433 14.40 -15.74 0.22
CA ALA A 433 15.38 -16.49 1.00
C ALA A 433 15.03 -17.98 1.02
N THR A 434 15.99 -18.83 0.66
CA THR A 434 15.78 -20.28 0.62
C THR A 434 16.25 -20.94 1.90
N LYS A 435 15.51 -21.96 2.36
CA LYS A 435 15.95 -22.73 3.53
C LYS A 435 17.18 -23.59 3.23
N SER A 436 17.23 -24.16 2.03
CA SER A 436 18.26 -25.07 1.51
C SER A 436 18.52 -24.77 0.02
N PRO A 437 19.58 -25.34 -0.61
CA PRO A 437 19.85 -25.10 -2.03
C PRO A 437 18.64 -25.41 -2.92
N THR A 438 18.39 -24.55 -3.90
CA THR A 438 17.36 -24.80 -4.91
C THR A 438 17.70 -26.02 -5.77
N ILE A 439 16.73 -26.90 -5.99
CA ILE A 439 16.90 -28.05 -6.88
C ILE A 439 16.58 -27.60 -8.31
N SER A 440 17.61 -27.44 -9.14
CA SER A 440 17.42 -27.24 -10.59
C SER A 440 17.01 -28.56 -11.25
N CYS A 441 15.73 -28.90 -11.24
CA CYS A 441 15.24 -30.04 -12.02
C CYS A 441 15.15 -29.65 -13.50
N ILE A 442 16.15 -30.10 -14.27
CA ILE A 442 16.20 -30.04 -15.73
C ILE A 442 15.17 -31.03 -16.29
N SER A 443 13.91 -30.62 -16.39
CA SER A 443 12.97 -31.19 -17.36
C SER A 443 11.91 -30.14 -17.69
N ASN A 444 12.24 -29.26 -18.65
CA ASN A 444 11.37 -28.20 -19.19
C ASN A 444 10.14 -28.71 -19.97
N CYS A 445 9.74 -29.97 -19.80
CA CYS A 445 8.54 -30.50 -20.42
C CYS A 445 7.66 -31.09 -19.32
N GLU A 446 6.56 -30.39 -19.01
CA GLU A 446 5.44 -30.82 -18.15
C GLU A 446 5.45 -30.48 -16.64
N ASN A 447 6.09 -29.40 -16.19
CA ASN A 447 5.69 -28.81 -14.88
C ASN A 447 4.39 -28.01 -15.07
N SER A 448 3.25 -28.67 -14.81
CA SER A 448 1.91 -28.08 -14.99
C SER A 448 1.69 -26.87 -14.08
N PHE A 449 2.20 -26.92 -12.85
CA PHE A 449 2.16 -25.83 -11.90
C PHE A 449 2.95 -24.60 -12.38
N LEU A 450 4.17 -24.79 -12.90
CA LEU A 450 5.00 -23.69 -13.41
C LEU A 450 4.35 -22.99 -14.60
N ASN A 451 3.69 -23.74 -15.48
CA ASN A 451 2.93 -23.17 -16.59
C ASN A 451 1.73 -22.35 -16.08
N ARG A 452 1.00 -22.85 -15.09
CA ARG A 452 -0.08 -22.11 -14.43
C ARG A 452 0.44 -20.84 -13.77
N LEU A 453 1.55 -20.93 -13.05
CA LEU A 453 2.22 -19.78 -12.41
C LEU A 453 2.60 -18.72 -13.44
N ARG A 454 3.25 -19.11 -14.55
CA ARG A 454 3.60 -18.20 -15.66
C ARG A 454 2.40 -17.44 -16.21
N LEU A 455 1.24 -18.09 -16.34
CA LEU A 455 0.02 -17.47 -16.85
C LEU A 455 -0.54 -16.41 -15.89
N VAL A 456 -0.46 -16.63 -14.59
CA VAL A 456 -1.10 -15.75 -13.59
C VAL A 456 -0.18 -14.63 -13.07
N THR A 457 1.15 -14.73 -13.25
CA THR A 457 2.12 -13.70 -12.81
C THR A 457 2.82 -12.95 -13.95
N LEU A 458 2.29 -13.04 -15.18
CA LEU A 458 2.84 -12.40 -16.40
C LEU A 458 4.20 -12.92 -16.89
N GLY A 459 4.78 -13.95 -16.24
CA GLY A 459 6.03 -14.62 -16.63
C GLY A 459 7.31 -13.79 -16.50
N ALA A 460 7.28 -12.50 -16.82
CA ALA A 460 8.43 -11.60 -16.83
C ALA A 460 9.13 -11.49 -15.46
N TYR A 461 8.36 -11.46 -14.37
CA TYR A 461 8.93 -11.45 -13.01
C TYR A 461 9.67 -12.73 -12.65
N MET A 462 9.30 -13.87 -13.24
CA MET A 462 10.01 -15.12 -13.02
C MET A 462 11.37 -15.11 -13.73
N ASP A 463 11.41 -14.51 -14.91
CA ASP A 463 12.63 -14.39 -15.70
C ASP A 463 13.58 -13.30 -15.14
N SER A 464 13.10 -12.42 -14.23
CA SER A 464 13.88 -11.37 -13.57
C SER A 464 14.47 -11.77 -12.21
N ILE A 465 14.22 -12.99 -11.72
CA ILE A 465 14.76 -13.47 -10.44
C ILE A 465 16.28 -13.62 -10.53
N ARG A 466 17.02 -12.89 -9.68
CA ARG A 466 18.49 -12.90 -9.64
C ARG A 466 18.99 -13.37 -8.29
N LYS A 467 19.95 -14.31 -8.27
CA LYS A 467 20.64 -14.71 -7.04
C LYS A 467 21.60 -13.60 -6.59
N ILE A 468 21.66 -13.31 -5.29
CA ILE A 468 22.45 -12.20 -4.71
C ILE A 468 23.37 -12.63 -3.58
#